data_AF-A0A4S8QLC8-F1
#
_entry.id   AF-A0A4S8QLC8-F1
#
_cell.length_a   1.000
_cell.length_b   1.000
_cell.length_c   1.000
_cell.angle_alpha   90.00
_cell.angle_beta   90.00
_cell.angle_gamma   90.00
#
_symmetry.space_group_name_H-M   'P 1'
#
loop_
_entity.id
_entity.type
_entity.pdbx_description
1 polymer ?
#
loop_
_entity_poly.entity_id
_entity_poly.type
_entity_poly.pdbx_seq_one_letter_code
_entity_poly.pdbx_strand_id
1 'polypeptide(L)' 'MVEQARQFTTMFKDTWDVLHEWQDPEKKDGVVAISTKWRIKDNTTGLETEKNDWVIWEIKLIDGRRKLTAMTEVE' A
#
# COMPACT_ATOMS: atom_id res chain seq x y z
N MET A 1 -3.60 11.59 32.97
CA MET A 1 -2.46 10.79 32.47
C MET A 1 -2.78 10.43 31.04
N VAL A 2 -2.02 10.94 30.07
CA VAL A 2 -2.17 10.56 28.66
C VAL A 2 -1.27 9.36 28.46
N GLU A 3 -1.87 8.19 28.26
CA GLU A 3 -1.16 6.97 27.94
C GLU A 3 -0.60 7.11 26.53
N GLN A 4 0.66 7.54 26.43
CA GLN A 4 1.41 7.58 25.19
C GLN A 4 1.70 6.13 24.83
N ALA A 5 0.89 5.55 23.93
CA ALA A 5 1.12 4.22 23.38
C ALA A 5 2.56 4.15 22.87
N ARG A 6 3.41 3.38 23.56
CA ARG A 6 4.80 3.17 23.16
C ARG A 6 4.72 2.43 21.82
N GLN A 7 5.09 3.10 20.73
CA GLN A 7 5.18 2.43 19.43
C GLN A 7 6.30 1.39 19.52
N PHE A 8 5.91 0.12 19.66
CA PHE A 8 6.84 -1.01 19.80
C PHE A 8 7.60 -1.27 18.50
N THR A 9 7.10 -0.78 17.36
CA THR A 9 7.71 -0.96 16.05
C THR A 9 7.77 0.35 15.26
N THR A 10 8.76 0.46 14.39
CA THR A 10 8.87 1.51 13.37
C THR A 10 8.78 0.84 11.99
N MET A 11 7.95 1.36 11.09
CA MET A 11 7.79 0.84 9.74
C MET A 11 8.41 1.79 8.71
N PHE A 12 9.23 1.24 7.83
CA PHE A 12 9.86 1.93 6.70
C PHE A 12 9.28 1.37 5.42
N LYS A 13 8.76 2.26 4.56
CA LYS A 13 8.39 1.89 3.19
C LYS A 13 9.65 2.01 2.33
N ASP A 14 10.19 0.89 1.89
CA ASP A 14 11.44 0.88 1.12
C ASP A 14 11.16 1.12 -0.36
N THR A 15 10.35 0.26 -0.97
CA THR A 15 10.03 0.36 -2.40
C THR A 15 8.54 0.28 -2.67
N TRP A 16 8.17 0.90 -3.80
CA TRP A 16 6.87 0.79 -4.41
C TRP A 16 7.08 0.58 -5.90
N ASP A 17 6.66 -0.57 -6.39
CA ASP A 17 6.74 -0.92 -7.79
C ASP A 17 5.33 -1.11 -8.35
N VAL A 18 5.05 -0.48 -9.50
CA VAL A 18 3.86 -0.78 -10.30
C VAL A 18 4.17 -2.02 -11.12
N LEU A 19 3.47 -3.11 -10.81
CA LEU A 19 3.65 -4.39 -11.50
C LEU A 19 2.85 -4.43 -12.79
N HIS A 20 1.63 -3.88 -12.74
CA HIS A 20 0.74 -3.82 -13.89
C HIS A 20 -0.23 -2.65 -13.76
N GLU A 21 -0.54 -2.01 -14.87
CA GLU A 21 -1.59 -1.02 -14.96
C GLU A 21 -2.49 -1.37 -16.15
N TRP A 22 -3.78 -1.45 -15.88
CA TRP A 22 -4.80 -1.60 -16.89
C TRP A 22 -5.82 -0.47 -16.77
N GLN A 23 -6.30 0.01 -17.91
CA GLN A 23 -7.32 1.04 -17.98
C GLN A 23 -8.37 0.67 -19.02
N ASP A 24 -9.63 0.84 -18.64
CA ASP A 24 -10.76 0.76 -19.55
C ASP A 24 -10.67 1.90 -20.57
N PRO A 25 -10.65 1.61 -21.88
CA PRO A 25 -10.47 2.61 -22.92
C PRO A 25 -11.64 3.60 -23.00
N GLU A 26 -12.85 3.21 -22.60
CA GLU A 26 -14.07 4.00 -22.72
C GLU A 26 -14.42 4.69 -21.39
N LYS A 27 -14.54 3.92 -20.31
CA LYS A 27 -14.96 4.42 -19.00
C LYS A 27 -13.84 5.13 -18.26
N LYS A 28 -12.59 4.90 -18.67
CA LYS A 28 -11.36 5.42 -18.03
C LYS A 28 -11.18 4.98 -16.57
N ASP A 29 -11.99 4.02 -16.12
CA ASP A 29 -11.74 3.23 -14.92
C ASP A 29 -10.50 2.36 -15.15
N GLY A 30 -9.93 1.80 -14.10
CA GLY A 30 -8.74 0.99 -14.24
C GLY A 30 -8.38 0.22 -12.99
N VAL A 31 -7.34 -0.58 -13.12
CA VAL A 31 -6.78 -1.38 -12.04
C VAL A 31 -5.27 -1.23 -12.07
N VAL A 32 -4.67 -1.02 -10.90
CA VAL A 32 -3.22 -0.98 -10.73
C VAL A 32 -2.81 -2.07 -9.75
N ALA A 33 -1.95 -2.98 -10.18
CA ALA A 33 -1.31 -3.93 -9.31
C ALA A 33 0.04 -3.36 -8.85
N ILE A 34 0.25 -3.32 -7.54
CA ILE A 34 1.48 -2.80 -6.95
C ILE A 34 2.11 -3.85 -6.04
N SER A 35 3.43 -3.82 -5.93
CA SER A 35 4.14 -4.43 -4.80
C SER A 35 4.72 -3.35 -3.90
N THR A 36 4.60 -3.56 -2.60
CA THR A 36 5.27 -2.72 -1.60
C THR A 36 6.21 -3.56 -0.76
N LYS A 37 7.41 -3.03 -0.55
CA LYS A 37 8.38 -3.59 0.38
C LYS A 37 8.46 -2.73 1.62
N TRP A 38 8.34 -3.37 2.76
CA TRP A 38 8.42 -2.74 4.06
C TRP A 38 9.53 -3.38 4.87
N ARG A 39 10.30 -2.55 5.57
CA ARG A 39 11.10 -2.99 6.71
C ARG A 39 10.41 -2.57 8.00
N ILE A 40 10.22 -3.53 8.88
CA ILE A 40 9.62 -3.33 10.19
C ILE A 40 10.71 -3.54 11.22
N LYS A 41 11.03 -2.50 11.98
CA LYS A 41 12.00 -2.55 13.06
C LYS A 41 11.28 -2.63 14.40
N ASP A 42 11.57 -3.66 15.18
CA ASP A 42 11.16 -3.71 16.58
C ASP A 42 12.05 -2.74 17.39
N ASN A 43 11.43 -1.77 18.07
CA ASN A 43 12.13 -0.71 18.79
C ASN A 43 12.70 -1.19 20.15
N THR A 44 12.29 -2.37 20.62
CA THR A 44 12.75 -2.97 21.88
C THR A 44 13.99 -3.84 21.66
N THR A 45 13.97 -4.66 20.60
CA THR A 45 15.03 -5.63 20.28
C THR A 45 15.98 -5.12 19.20
N GLY A 46 15.55 -4.13 18.41
CA GLY A 46 16.29 -3.63 17.24
C GLY A 46 16.22 -4.55 16.02
N LEU A 47 15.51 -5.67 16.09
CA LEU A 47 15.37 -6.63 14.99
C LEU A 47 14.60 -6.00 13.82
N GLU A 48 15.11 -6.18 12.60
CA GLU A 48 14.43 -5.79 11.37
C GLU A 48 13.85 -7.02 10.67
N THR A 49 12.59 -6.93 10.25
CA THR A 49 11.93 -7.91 9.39
C THR A 49 11.47 -7.25 8.10
N GLU A 50 11.49 -8.01 7.01
CA GLU A 50 10.96 -7.57 5.72
C GLU A 50 9.55 -8.10 5.51
N LYS A 51 8.64 -7.24 5.04
CA LYS A 51 7.31 -7.61 4.57
C LYS A 51 7.18 -7.18 3.12
N ASN A 52 6.81 -8.13 2.25
CA ASN A 52 6.47 -7.86 0.86
C ASN A 52 4.97 -8.05 0.73
N ASP A 53 4.27 -7.02 0.26
CA ASP A 53 2.82 -7.06 0.05
C ASP A 53 2.51 -6.81 -1.42
N TRP A 54 1.50 -7.50 -1.94
CA TRP A 54 0.89 -7.20 -3.22
C TRP A 54 -0.49 -6.63 -3.00
N VAL A 55 -0.80 -5.56 -3.73
CA VAL A 55 -2.06 -4.86 -3.57
C VAL A 55 -2.63 -4.55 -4.95
N ILE A 56 -3.92 -4.81 -5.12
CA ILE A 56 -4.69 -4.42 -6.29
C ILE A 56 -5.53 -3.20 -5.93
N TRP A 57 -5.38 -2.14 -6.72
CA TRP A 57 -6.11 -0.88 -6.58
C TRP A 57 -7.12 -0.73 -7.70
N GLU A 58 -8.39 -0.59 -7.35
CA GLU A 58 -9.43 -0.22 -8.30
C GLU A 58 -9.53 1.31 -8.37
N ILE A 59 -9.42 1.83 -9.59
CA ILE A 59 -9.49 3.25 -9.90
C ILE A 59 -10.76 3.52 -10.70
N LYS A 60 -11.57 4.48 -10.26
CA LYS A 60 -12.72 4.97 -11.04
C LYS A 60 -12.59 6.43 -11.39
N LEU A 61 -13.15 6.83 -12.53
CA LEU A 61 -13.28 8.23 -12.89
C LEU A 61 -14.56 8.80 -12.28
N ILE A 62 -14.42 9.62 -11.24
CA ILE A 62 -15.54 10.25 -10.53
C ILE A 62 -15.34 11.76 -10.61
N ASP A 63 -16.33 12.46 -11.18
CA ASP A 63 -16.29 13.92 -11.41
C ASP A 63 -15.08 14.36 -12.26
N GLY A 64 -14.70 13.54 -13.25
CA GLY A 64 -13.53 13.79 -14.10
C GLY A 64 -12.18 13.58 -13.41
N ARG A 65 -12.15 13.03 -12.19
CA ARG A 65 -10.92 12.74 -11.43
C ARG A 65 -10.79 11.25 -11.16
N ARG A 66 -9.59 10.71 -11.34
CA ARG A 66 -9.26 9.33 -10.95
C ARG A 66 -9.24 9.24 -9.44
N LYS A 67 -10.05 8.34 -8.86
CA LYS A 67 -10.12 8.08 -7.43
C LYS A 67 -9.89 6.60 -7.18
N LEU A 68 -9.08 6.27 -6.17
CA LEU A 68 -9.01 4.93 -5.61
C LEU A 68 -10.36 4.61 -4.96
N THR A 69 -11.04 3.56 -5.41
CA THR A 69 -12.36 3.17 -4.88
C THR A 69 -12.34 1.87 -4.11
N ALA A 70 -11.36 1.00 -4.37
CA ALA A 70 -11.14 -0.21 -3.59
C ALA A 70 -9.65 -0.56 -3.55
N MET A 71 -9.27 -1.27 -2.49
CA MET A 71 -7.94 -1.79 -2.28
C MET A 71 -8.08 -3.21 -1.75
N THR A 72 -7.41 -4.16 -2.39
CA THR A 72 -7.39 -5.57 -1.99
C THR A 72 -5.94 -6.01 -1.83
N GLU A 73 -5.56 -6.43 -0.62
CA GLU A 73 -4.28 -7.11 -0.37
C GLU A 73 -4.39 -8.54 -0.92
N VAL A 74 -3.32 -9.01 -1.57
CA VAL A 74 -3.26 -10.30 -2.25
C VAL A 74 -2.15 -11.14 -1.63
N GLU A 75 -2.46 -12.39 -1.32
CA GLU A 75 -1.52 -13.41 -0.81
C GLU A 75 -0.97 -14.29 -1.93
#